data_AF-X1RLQ9-F1
#
_entry.id   AF-X1RLQ9-F1
#
_cell.length_a   1.000
_cell.length_b   1.000
_cell.length_c   1.000
_cell.angle_alpha   90.00
_cell.angle_beta   90.00
_cell.angle_gamma   90.00
#
_symmetry.space_group_name_H-M   'P 1'
#
loop_
_entity.id
_entity.type
_entity.pdbx_description
1 polymer ?
#
loop_
_entity_poly.entity_id
_entity_poly.type
_entity_poly.pdbx_seq_one_letter_code
_entity_poly.pdbx_strand_id
1 'polypeptide(L)'
;MQNDDLILRVKRLYAAIKATEETDVSKFLPKVINDGHRKGFSQDWGGGLSEAEITNIAHSLIGNIAHFDAHLKKWADQNSQDKTKVDDVFNSSLALRIIKDLSNYEKHAYPPRDGGHSGKSPQVNEFRRGIEIYQTSAAQQLLLLLTERTQERGGLTPH
;
A
#
# COMPACT_ATOMS: atom_id res chain seq x y z
N MET A 1 8.57 2.75 25.39
CA MET A 1 8.57 3.63 24.21
C MET A 1 7.10 3.97 23.98
N GLN A 2 6.74 5.25 23.97
CA GLN A 2 5.35 5.72 24.06
C GLN A 2 4.52 5.22 22.88
N ASN A 3 3.23 4.95 23.14
CA ASN A 3 2.21 4.62 22.12
C ASN A 3 2.26 5.55 20.89
N ASP A 4 2.78 6.76 21.07
CA ASP A 4 3.01 7.76 20.02
C ASP A 4 3.90 7.27 18.87
N ASP A 5 4.95 6.46 19.11
CA ASP A 5 5.76 5.90 18.00
C ASP A 5 4.93 4.91 17.18
N LEU A 6 4.17 4.02 17.83
CA LEU A 6 3.31 3.07 17.12
C LEU A 6 2.23 3.80 16.31
N ILE A 7 1.59 4.82 16.90
CA ILE A 7 0.62 5.67 16.19
C ILE A 7 1.26 6.33 14.98
N LEU A 8 2.48 6.84 15.10
CA LEU A 8 3.22 7.42 13.97
C LEU A 8 3.51 6.37 12.89
N ARG A 9 3.86 5.13 13.24
CA ARG A 9 4.05 4.04 12.26
C ARG A 9 2.76 3.70 11.53
N VAL A 10 1.64 3.62 12.24
CA VAL A 10 0.32 3.40 11.64
C VAL A 10 -0.04 4.54 10.67
N LYS A 11 0.17 5.79 11.08
CA LYS A 11 -0.04 6.96 10.19
C LYS A 11 0.84 6.91 8.94
N ARG A 12 2.10 6.52 9.06
CA ARG A 12 3.02 6.34 7.93
C ARG A 12 2.56 5.24 6.98
N LEU A 13 2.07 4.12 7.51
CA LEU A 13 1.50 3.04 6.70
C LEU A 13 0.29 3.53 5.90
N TYR A 14 -0.67 4.21 6.54
CA TYR A 14 -1.81 4.80 5.83
C TYR A 14 -1.40 5.82 4.78
N ALA A 15 -0.41 6.66 5.07
CA ALA A 15 0.12 7.61 4.10
C ALA A 15 0.77 6.90 2.89
N ALA A 16 1.50 5.81 3.12
CA ALA A 16 2.11 5.00 2.05
C ALA A 16 1.05 4.32 1.18
N ILE A 17 -0.02 3.77 1.78
CA ILE A 17 -1.16 3.21 1.04
C ILE A 17 -1.80 4.30 0.18
N LYS A 18 -2.14 5.44 0.78
CA LYS A 18 -2.77 6.56 0.05
C LYS A 18 -1.90 7.09 -1.09
N ALA A 19 -0.58 7.06 -0.96
CA ALA A 19 0.33 7.48 -2.03
C ALA A 19 0.30 6.57 -3.27
N THR A 20 -0.16 5.32 -3.11
CA THR A 20 -0.36 4.40 -4.25
C THR A 20 -1.65 4.67 -5.03
N GLU A 21 -2.57 5.43 -4.44
CA GLU A 21 -3.83 5.80 -5.05
C GLU A 21 -3.75 7.22 -5.61
N GLU A 22 -4.42 7.46 -6.73
CA GLU A 22 -4.65 8.81 -7.26
C GLU A 22 -6.11 8.90 -7.71
N THR A 23 -6.86 9.80 -7.06
CA THR A 23 -8.29 9.98 -7.31
C THR A 23 -8.56 11.22 -8.15
N ASP A 24 -7.59 12.11 -8.30
CA ASP A 24 -7.70 13.30 -9.13
C ASP A 24 -7.49 12.95 -10.61
N VAL A 25 -8.60 12.70 -11.29
CA VAL A 25 -8.63 12.41 -12.73
C VAL A 25 -8.04 13.53 -13.58
N SER A 26 -7.96 14.77 -13.08
CA SER A 26 -7.38 15.89 -13.84
C SER A 26 -5.87 15.75 -14.07
N LYS A 27 -5.19 14.91 -13.27
CA LYS A 27 -3.75 14.62 -13.44
C LYS A 27 -3.46 13.65 -14.58
N PHE A 28 -4.48 13.00 -15.12
CA PHE A 28 -4.37 12.08 -16.24
C PHE A 28 -4.95 12.73 -17.49
N LEU A 29 -4.23 13.72 -18.04
CA LEU A 29 -4.66 14.39 -19.27
C LEU A 29 -4.35 13.52 -20.51
N PRO A 30 -5.30 13.37 -21.45
CA PRO A 30 -5.08 12.59 -22.66
C PRO A 30 -4.19 13.35 -23.64
N LYS A 31 -3.28 12.62 -24.28
CA LYS A 31 -2.53 13.12 -25.45
C LYS A 31 -3.31 12.78 -26.71
N VAL A 32 -3.78 13.81 -27.42
CA VAL A 32 -4.47 13.64 -28.71
C VAL A 32 -3.45 13.30 -29.79
N ILE A 33 -3.69 12.21 -30.51
CA ILE A 33 -2.90 11.78 -31.66
C ILE A 33 -3.68 12.13 -32.92
N ASN A 34 -3.15 13.04 -33.73
CA ASN A 34 -3.74 13.46 -34.99
C ASN A 34 -2.62 13.70 -36.01
N ASP A 35 -2.18 12.62 -36.67
CA ASP A 35 -1.02 12.62 -37.57
C ASP A 35 -1.37 12.27 -39.02
N GLY A 36 -2.52 12.73 -39.53
CA GLY A 36 -2.95 12.53 -40.92
C GLY A 36 -3.31 11.08 -41.30
N HIS A 37 -2.74 10.08 -40.63
CA HIS A 37 -2.97 8.66 -40.81
C HIS A 37 -3.73 8.04 -39.64
N ARG A 38 -3.65 8.63 -38.44
CA ARG A 38 -4.33 8.17 -37.23
C ARG A 38 -5.03 9.33 -36.54
N LYS A 39 -6.26 9.08 -36.10
CA LYS A 39 -6.99 9.90 -35.13
C LYS A 39 -7.26 9.05 -33.90
N GLY A 40 -6.79 9.50 -32.75
CA GLY A 40 -6.99 8.79 -31.49
C GLY A 40 -6.50 9.62 -30.31
N PHE A 41 -6.50 9.00 -29.14
CA PHE A 41 -5.90 9.56 -27.94
C PHE A 41 -5.11 8.48 -27.22
N SER A 42 -4.06 8.89 -26.51
CA SER A 42 -3.28 8.05 -25.62
C SER A 42 -3.38 8.62 -24.22
N GLN A 43 -3.67 7.78 -23.23
CA GLN A 43 -3.66 8.16 -21.82
C GLN A 43 -2.44 7.55 -21.15
N ASP A 44 -1.64 8.39 -20.49
CA ASP A 44 -0.63 7.93 -19.55
C ASP A 44 -1.28 7.80 -18.16
N TRP A 45 -1.29 6.59 -17.62
CA TRP A 45 -1.80 6.29 -16.27
C TRP A 45 -0.72 6.37 -15.19
N GLY A 46 0.53 6.66 -15.57
CA GLY A 46 1.59 7.02 -14.63
C GLY A 46 1.36 8.37 -13.96
N GLY A 47 0.49 9.21 -14.51
CA GLY A 47 0.15 10.52 -13.93
C GLY A 47 1.32 11.50 -13.95
N GLY A 48 2.21 11.36 -14.94
CA GLY A 48 3.45 12.15 -15.04
C GLY A 48 4.61 11.64 -14.19
N LEU A 49 4.42 10.56 -13.41
CA LEU A 49 5.51 9.93 -12.67
C LEU A 49 6.39 9.10 -13.61
N SER A 50 7.70 9.20 -13.40
CA SER A 50 8.67 8.29 -13.99
C SER A 50 8.56 6.88 -13.38
N GLU A 51 9.10 5.89 -14.10
CA GLU A 51 9.18 4.51 -13.61
C GLU A 51 9.92 4.41 -12.26
N ALA A 52 10.97 5.22 -12.07
CA ALA A 52 11.72 5.27 -10.83
C ALA A 52 10.85 5.79 -9.66
N GLU A 53 10.01 6.80 -9.90
CA GLU A 53 9.11 7.33 -8.87
C GLU A 53 8.01 6.33 -8.51
N ILE A 54 7.41 5.67 -9.51
CA ILE A 54 6.42 4.61 -9.30
C ILE A 54 7.03 3.46 -8.49
N THR A 55 8.24 3.04 -8.86
CA THR A 55 9.00 2.01 -8.16
C THR A 55 9.28 2.41 -6.72
N ASN A 56 9.75 3.64 -6.49
CA ASN A 56 10.03 4.14 -5.14
C ASN A 56 8.76 4.20 -4.25
N ILE A 57 7.62 4.58 -4.82
CA ILE A 57 6.32 4.55 -4.09
C ILE A 57 5.98 3.12 -3.69
N ALA A 58 6.11 2.16 -4.61
CA ALA A 58 5.80 0.77 -4.33
C ALA A 58 6.75 0.14 -3.29
N HIS A 59 8.06 0.38 -3.41
CA HIS A 59 9.05 -0.06 -2.42
C HIS A 59 8.82 0.59 -1.05
N SER A 60 8.42 1.86 -1.03
CA SER A 60 8.04 2.52 0.22
C SER A 60 6.85 1.83 0.89
N LEU A 61 5.81 1.45 0.13
CA LEU A 61 4.67 0.70 0.69
C LEU A 61 5.09 -0.68 1.21
N ILE A 62 5.83 -1.45 0.40
CA ILE A 62 6.33 -2.79 0.76
C ILE A 62 7.17 -2.71 2.04
N GLY A 63 8.11 -1.76 2.10
CA GLY A 63 8.95 -1.54 3.27
C GLY A 63 8.15 -1.17 4.51
N ASN A 64 7.19 -0.25 4.40
CA ASN A 64 6.33 0.13 5.53
C ASN A 64 5.53 -1.05 6.08
N ILE A 65 4.93 -1.88 5.21
CA ILE A 65 4.19 -3.08 5.65
C ILE A 65 5.14 -4.10 6.28
N ALA A 66 6.26 -4.39 5.60
CA ALA A 66 7.22 -5.40 6.05
C ALA A 66 7.82 -5.05 7.41
N HIS A 67 8.22 -3.79 7.63
CA HIS A 67 8.82 -3.34 8.90
C HIS A 67 7.79 -3.16 10.03
N PHE A 68 6.50 -3.07 9.71
CA PHE A 68 5.47 -2.91 10.73
C PHE A 68 5.43 -4.10 11.70
N ASP A 69 5.79 -5.30 11.24
CA ASP A 69 5.87 -6.50 12.08
C ASP A 69 6.84 -6.34 13.25
N ALA A 70 8.04 -5.80 12.99
CA ALA A 70 9.11 -5.62 13.96
C ALA A 70 8.74 -4.52 14.95
N HIS A 71 8.08 -3.47 14.46
CA HIS A 71 7.53 -2.42 15.32
C HIS A 71 6.45 -2.95 16.26
N LEU A 72 5.52 -3.78 15.77
CA LEU A 72 4.50 -4.41 16.60
C LEU A 72 5.09 -5.35 17.64
N LYS A 73 6.07 -6.18 17.26
CA LYS A 73 6.78 -7.06 18.21
C LYS A 73 7.51 -6.28 19.30
N LYS A 74 8.20 -5.20 18.91
CA LYS A 74 8.89 -4.32 19.86
C LYS A 74 7.90 -3.64 20.81
N TRP A 75 6.76 -3.19 20.31
CA TRP A 75 5.71 -2.62 21.15
C TRP A 75 5.13 -3.69 22.10
N ALA A 76 4.88 -4.92 21.62
CA ALA A 76 4.35 -6.00 22.44
C ALA A 76 5.30 -6.34 23.60
N ASP A 77 6.58 -6.51 23.30
CA ASP A 77 7.65 -6.78 24.28
C ASP A 77 7.71 -5.69 25.38
N GLN A 78 7.57 -4.42 24.99
CA GLN A 78 7.59 -3.29 25.91
C GLN A 78 6.32 -3.13 26.75
N ASN A 79 5.20 -3.70 26.34
CA ASN A 79 3.91 -3.60 27.01
C ASN A 79 3.49 -4.92 27.67
N SER A 80 4.46 -5.83 27.88
CA SER A 80 4.22 -7.17 28.47
C SER A 80 3.13 -7.97 27.71
N GLN A 81 3.03 -7.75 26.40
CA GLN A 81 2.15 -8.49 25.51
C GLN A 81 2.92 -9.61 24.82
N ASP A 82 2.20 -10.65 24.44
CA ASP A 82 2.78 -11.78 23.75
C ASP A 82 3.13 -11.43 22.29
N LYS A 83 4.43 -11.39 21.99
CA LYS A 83 4.96 -11.10 20.65
C LYS A 83 4.72 -12.24 19.66
N THR A 84 4.51 -13.49 20.11
CA THR A 84 4.30 -14.62 19.18
C THR A 84 2.98 -14.48 18.45
N LYS A 85 1.97 -13.83 19.05
CA LYS A 85 0.71 -13.50 18.37
C LYS A 85 0.90 -12.64 17.13
N VAL A 86 1.92 -11.77 17.12
CA VAL A 86 2.27 -10.98 15.93
C VAL A 86 2.82 -11.91 14.86
N ASP A 87 3.71 -12.83 15.23
CA ASP A 87 4.24 -13.83 14.30
C ASP A 87 3.13 -14.71 13.71
N ASP A 88 2.19 -15.17 14.54
CA ASP A 88 1.09 -16.04 14.11
C ASP A 88 0.23 -15.36 13.02
N VAL A 89 -0.13 -14.09 13.22
CA VAL A 89 -0.92 -13.31 12.23
C VAL A 89 -0.15 -13.12 10.92
N PHE A 90 1.14 -12.82 11.00
CA PHE A 90 1.95 -12.65 9.79
C PHE A 90 2.18 -13.99 9.07
N ASN A 91 2.34 -15.09 9.80
CA ASN A 91 2.57 -16.41 9.24
C ASN A 91 1.30 -17.02 8.65
N SER A 92 0.13 -16.72 9.21
CA SER A 92 -1.16 -17.19 8.69
C SER A 92 -1.56 -16.52 7.37
N SER A 93 -1.00 -15.35 7.03
CA SER A 93 -1.30 -14.61 5.81
C SER A 93 -0.25 -14.83 4.73
N LEU A 94 -0.61 -15.52 3.65
CA LEU A 94 0.26 -15.66 2.48
C LEU A 94 0.66 -14.29 1.90
N ALA A 95 -0.26 -13.32 1.89
CA ALA A 95 0.01 -11.98 1.36
C ALA A 95 1.10 -11.27 2.18
N LEU A 96 1.02 -11.31 3.51
CA LEU A 96 2.04 -10.71 4.37
C LEU A 96 3.41 -11.41 4.24
N ARG A 97 3.42 -12.73 4.08
CA ARG A 97 4.65 -13.50 3.82
C ARG A 97 5.29 -13.13 2.48
N ILE A 98 4.51 -12.94 1.43
CA ILE A 98 4.99 -12.45 0.12
C ILE A 98 5.60 -11.05 0.27
N ILE A 99 4.94 -10.13 0.97
CA ILE A 99 5.45 -8.77 1.18
C ILE A 99 6.79 -8.78 1.94
N LYS A 100 6.94 -9.65 2.95
CA LYS A 100 8.23 -9.85 3.63
C LYS A 100 9.31 -10.36 2.68
N ASP A 101 8.99 -11.34 1.84
CA ASP A 101 9.94 -11.85 0.86
C ASP A 101 10.37 -10.79 -0.15
N LEU A 102 9.43 -9.97 -0.65
CA LEU A 102 9.74 -8.86 -1.54
C LEU A 102 10.66 -7.83 -0.87
N SER A 103 10.41 -7.49 0.40
CA SER A 103 11.29 -6.59 1.15
C SER A 103 12.68 -7.19 1.43
N ASN A 104 12.79 -8.51 1.55
CA ASN A 104 14.06 -9.21 1.75
C ASN A 104 14.85 -9.33 0.44
N TYR A 105 14.17 -9.50 -0.70
CA TYR A 105 14.78 -9.52 -2.03
C TYR A 105 15.60 -8.26 -2.30
N GLU A 106 15.09 -7.09 -1.88
CA GLU A 106 15.77 -5.80 -2.06
C GLU A 106 17.04 -5.67 -1.18
N LYS A 107 17.03 -6.24 0.02
CA LYS A 107 18.07 -6.04 1.04
C LYS A 107 19.21 -7.05 0.99
N HIS A 108 18.95 -8.23 0.43
CA HIS A 108 19.84 -9.39 0.54
C HIS A 108 20.06 -10.05 -0.83
N ALA A 109 21.18 -10.76 -0.98
CA ALA A 109 21.38 -11.62 -2.14
C ALA A 109 20.30 -12.75 -2.12
N TYR A 110 19.46 -12.77 -3.15
CA TYR A 110 18.32 -13.68 -3.32
C TYR A 110 18.57 -14.56 -4.57
N PRO A 111 18.03 -15.79 -4.67
CA PRO A 111 17.03 -16.43 -3.82
C PRO A 111 17.55 -17.18 -2.59
N PRO A 112 16.77 -17.24 -1.49
CA PRO A 112 17.07 -18.04 -0.30
C PRO A 112 16.87 -19.52 -0.62
N ARG A 113 17.62 -20.37 0.10
CA ARG A 113 17.60 -21.83 -0.10
C ARG A 113 16.21 -22.46 0.01
N ASP A 114 15.35 -21.93 0.86
CA ASP A 114 14.06 -22.54 1.21
C ASP A 114 12.84 -21.81 0.60
N GLY A 115 13.06 -20.95 -0.40
CA GLY A 115 11.96 -20.21 -1.05
C GLY A 115 11.42 -19.00 -0.26
N GLY A 116 12.02 -18.67 0.89
CA GLY A 116 11.63 -17.53 1.73
C GLY A 116 10.45 -17.83 2.65
N HIS A 117 9.86 -16.79 3.25
CA HIS A 117 8.72 -16.91 4.16
C HIS A 117 7.47 -17.47 3.47
N SER A 118 7.26 -17.13 2.20
CA SER A 118 6.13 -17.63 1.40
C SER A 118 6.40 -18.98 0.74
N GLY A 119 7.67 -19.42 0.67
CA GLY A 119 8.10 -20.57 -0.13
C GLY A 119 8.06 -20.34 -1.64
N LYS A 120 7.85 -19.09 -2.10
CA LYS A 120 7.68 -18.74 -3.51
C LYS A 120 8.81 -17.88 -4.10
N SER A 121 9.66 -17.29 -3.26
CA SER A 121 10.72 -16.37 -3.66
C SER A 121 10.28 -15.32 -4.71
N PRO A 122 9.23 -14.53 -4.43
CA PRO A 122 8.70 -13.56 -5.37
C PRO A 122 9.74 -12.49 -5.74
N GLN A 123 9.67 -12.02 -6.98
CA GLN A 123 10.46 -10.91 -7.50
C GLN A 123 9.51 -9.90 -8.15
N VAL A 124 9.82 -8.61 -8.03
CA VAL A 124 9.14 -7.59 -8.81
C VAL A 124 10.04 -7.17 -9.97
N ASN A 125 9.50 -7.26 -11.19
CA ASN A 125 10.22 -6.89 -12.40
C ASN A 125 9.83 -5.49 -12.88
N GLU A 126 8.55 -5.11 -12.74
CA GLU A 126 8.04 -3.82 -13.19
C GLU A 126 6.87 -3.37 -12.32
N PHE A 127 6.90 -2.12 -11.85
CA PHE A 127 5.74 -1.48 -11.23
C PHE A 127 5.04 -0.57 -12.24
N ARG A 128 3.73 -0.76 -12.37
CA ARG A 128 2.88 0.05 -13.25
C ARG A 128 1.67 0.53 -12.48
N ARG A 129 1.21 1.74 -12.80
CA ARG A 129 -0.11 2.22 -12.38
C ARG A 129 -1.15 1.78 -13.42
N GLY A 130 -2.31 1.37 -12.92
CA GLY A 130 -3.45 0.99 -13.74
C GLY A 130 -4.70 1.73 -13.29
N ILE A 131 -5.73 1.70 -14.12
CA ILE A 131 -7.05 2.20 -13.76
C ILE A 131 -7.86 1.07 -13.14
N GLU A 132 -8.53 1.38 -12.04
CA GLU A 132 -9.52 0.50 -11.45
C GLU A 132 -10.90 1.15 -11.55
N ILE A 133 -11.84 0.43 -12.15
CA ILE A 133 -13.20 0.92 -12.39
C ILE A 133 -14.15 -0.01 -11.66
N TYR A 134 -14.90 0.55 -10.72
CA TYR A 134 -15.91 -0.18 -9.97
C TYR A 134 -17.29 0.36 -10.27
N GLN A 135 -18.24 -0.54 -10.51
CA GLN A 135 -19.65 -0.19 -10.59
C GLN A 135 -20.24 -0.26 -9.18
N THR A 136 -20.63 0.89 -8.64
CA THR A 136 -21.35 0.95 -7.37
C THR A 136 -22.86 1.08 -7.61
N SER A 137 -23.64 0.32 -6.86
CA SER A 137 -25.08 0.53 -6.78
C SER A 137 -25.41 1.74 -5.89
N ALA A 138 -26.58 2.35 -6.09
CA ALA A 138 -27.03 3.50 -5.29
C ALA A 138 -27.05 3.20 -3.77
N ALA A 139 -27.35 1.97 -3.37
CA ALA A 139 -27.29 1.54 -1.97
C ALA A 139 -25.86 1.51 -1.41
N GLN A 140 -24.87 1.13 -2.22
CA GLN A 140 -23.46 1.14 -1.84
C GLN A 140 -22.89 2.55 -1.79
N GLN A 141 -23.32 3.46 -2.68
CA GLN A 141 -22.95 4.88 -2.62
C GLN A 141 -23.50 5.55 -1.35
N LEU A 142 -24.75 5.26 -0.97
CA LEU A 142 -25.33 5.78 0.27
C LEU A 142 -24.56 5.28 1.51
N LEU A 143 -24.12 4.01 1.52
CA LEU A 143 -23.31 3.45 2.61
C LEU A 143 -21.91 4.10 2.67
N LEU A 144 -21.26 4.33 1.53
CA LEU A 144 -19.95 4.98 1.46
C LEU A 144 -20.01 6.42 2.01
N LEU A 145 -21.00 7.20 1.55
CA LEU A 145 -21.24 8.58 1.99
C LEU A 145 -21.56 8.69 3.49
N LEU A 146 -22.31 7.72 4.03
CA LEU A 146 -22.61 7.67 5.46
C LEU A 146 -21.37 7.33 6.29
N THR A 147 -20.50 6.45 5.78
CA THR A 147 -19.26 6.03 6.44
C THR A 147 -18.22 7.15 6.48
N GLU A 148 -18.09 7.92 5.39
CA GLU A 148 -17.20 9.09 5.31
C GLU A 148 -17.66 10.21 6.27
N ARG A 149 -18.97 10.48 6.35
CA ARG A 149 -19.53 11.48 7.30
C ARG A 149 -19.36 11.09 8.76
N THR A 150 -19.34 9.79 9.09
CA THR A 150 -19.05 9.35 10.46
C THR A 150 -17.58 9.52 10.84
N GLN A 151 -16.65 9.45 9.89
CA GLN A 151 -15.23 9.75 10.17
C GLN A 151 -14.98 11.25 10.38
N GLU A 152 -15.69 12.14 9.67
CA GLU A 152 -15.58 13.59 9.88
C GLU A 152 -16.20 14.06 11.22
N ARG A 153 -17.18 13.34 11.76
CA ARG A 153 -17.84 13.69 13.04
C ARG A 153 -17.17 13.12 14.28
N GLY A 154 -16.18 12.23 14.14
CA GLY A 154 -15.41 11.68 15.27
C GLY A 154 -14.42 12.65 15.93
N GLY A 155 -14.29 13.88 15.42
CA GLY A 155 -13.37 14.91 15.93
C GLY A 155 -13.96 15.89 16.96
N LEU A 156 -15.21 15.72 17.40
CA LEU A 156 -15.81 16.54 18.45
C LEU A 156 -15.95 15.74 19.74
N THR A 157 -14.92 15.79 20.59
CA THR A 157 -15.02 15.41 22.00
C THR A 157 -15.93 16.42 22.74
N PRO A 158 -16.95 15.97 23.49
CA PRO A 158 -17.62 16.81 24.47
C PRO A 158 -16.82 16.81 25.78
N HIS A 159 -16.38 18.02 26.17
CA HIS A 159 -15.90 18.49 27.48
C HIS A 159 -14.71 17.80 28.15
#